data_AF-X1D448-F1
#
_entry.id   AF-X1D448-F1
#
_cell.length_a   1.000
_cell.length_b   1.000
_cell.length_c   1.000
_cell.angle_alpha   90.00
_cell.angle_beta   90.00
_cell.angle_gamma   90.00
#
_symmetry.space_group_name_H-M   'P 1'
#
loop_
_entity.id
_entity.type
_entity.pdbx_description
1 polymer ?
#
loop_
_entity_poly.entity_id
_entity_poly.type
_entity_poly.pdbx_seq_one_letter_code
_entity_poly.pdbx_strand_id
1 'polypeptide(L)'
;MNSNAYLIIRNSEFTNSGSGTSDAGIRLAYVTTATTELTNLNCSYNNGYGIYLSNCDSVHIEDCTISNNGFDGIALLNSDNNYIENNNETINYNSGYGISLSDSDSNEINGNIINYNDEYGILLSDSSNNNINYNDLRYNIKGEYIEQGSSMGNTFGDGNILDPVPDPVPGDNMFLIIVIAIVSIIALAAVIGGVALKKRSSKTKKVKEKKSEL
;
A
#
# COMPACT_ATOMS: atom_id res chain seq x y z
N MET A 1 -32.89 13.12 -14.85
CA MET A 1 -33.37 13.85 -13.66
C MET A 1 -32.15 14.11 -12.81
N ASN A 2 -31.73 15.36 -12.65
CA ASN A 2 -30.65 15.69 -11.73
C ASN A 2 -31.20 15.54 -10.32
N SER A 3 -30.66 14.58 -9.58
CA SER A 3 -31.04 14.30 -8.22
C SER A 3 -30.10 15.10 -7.32
N ASN A 4 -30.63 16.05 -6.54
CA ASN A 4 -29.90 16.71 -5.46
C ASN A 4 -29.68 15.77 -4.25
N ALA A 5 -29.72 14.44 -4.45
CA ALA A 5 -29.64 13.46 -3.38
C ALA A 5 -28.17 13.13 -3.08
N TYR A 6 -27.71 13.62 -1.93
CA TYR A 6 -26.41 13.31 -1.36
C TYR A 6 -26.36 11.85 -0.91
N LEU A 7 -25.29 11.15 -1.25
CA LEU A 7 -24.97 9.86 -0.65
C LEU A 7 -23.90 10.07 0.41
N ILE A 8 -24.18 9.68 1.64
CA ILE A 8 -23.25 9.82 2.76
C ILE A 8 -23.10 8.44 3.39
N ILE A 9 -21.87 7.93 3.40
CA ILE A 9 -21.50 6.70 4.10
C ILE A 9 -20.41 7.07 5.10
N ARG A 10 -20.67 6.85 6.39
CA ARG A 10 -19.71 7.17 7.45
C ARG A 10 -19.64 6.12 8.54
N ASN A 11 -18.49 6.05 9.24
CA ASN A 11 -18.30 5.24 10.45
C ASN A 11 -18.68 3.76 10.25
N SER A 12 -18.32 3.19 9.11
CA SER A 12 -18.80 1.87 8.68
C SER A 12 -17.64 0.99 8.23
N GLU A 13 -17.82 -0.33 8.37
CA GLU A 13 -16.84 -1.34 7.99
C GLU A 13 -17.36 -2.17 6.82
N PHE A 14 -16.52 -2.32 5.80
CA PHE A 14 -16.74 -3.08 4.57
C PHE A 14 -15.54 -4.00 4.37
N THR A 15 -15.52 -5.12 5.09
CA THR A 15 -14.40 -6.08 5.10
C THR A 15 -14.83 -7.46 4.63
N ASN A 16 -13.87 -8.24 4.11
CA ASN A 16 -14.11 -9.59 3.58
C ASN A 16 -15.14 -9.64 2.44
N SER A 17 -15.26 -8.55 1.67
CA SER A 17 -16.23 -8.45 0.58
C SER A 17 -15.70 -9.10 -0.70
N GLY A 18 -16.63 -9.65 -1.48
CA GLY A 18 -16.35 -10.20 -2.80
C GLY A 18 -15.85 -11.64 -2.81
N SER A 19 -15.95 -12.28 -3.97
CA SER A 19 -15.39 -13.61 -4.26
C SER A 19 -14.46 -13.60 -5.48
N GLY A 20 -14.34 -12.47 -6.17
CA GLY A 20 -13.47 -12.31 -7.33
C GLY A 20 -12.86 -10.90 -7.45
N THR A 21 -12.02 -10.74 -8.46
CA THR A 21 -11.18 -9.55 -8.68
C THR A 21 -11.94 -8.30 -9.16
N SER A 22 -13.23 -8.42 -9.46
CA SER A 22 -14.10 -7.30 -9.87
C SER A 22 -14.96 -6.74 -8.73
N ASP A 23 -14.86 -7.33 -7.54
CA ASP A 23 -15.63 -6.92 -6.38
C ASP A 23 -14.90 -5.79 -5.63
N ALA A 24 -15.62 -5.06 -4.78
CA ALA A 24 -15.02 -4.05 -3.93
C ALA A 24 -15.71 -4.02 -2.56
N GLY A 25 -15.01 -3.53 -1.53
CA GLY A 25 -15.65 -3.20 -0.25
C GLY A 25 -16.79 -2.19 -0.46
N ILE A 26 -16.52 -1.14 -1.25
CA ILE A 26 -17.53 -0.21 -1.75
C ILE A 26 -17.37 -0.08 -3.26
N ARG A 27 -18.46 -0.30 -4.01
CA ARG A 27 -18.53 -0.01 -5.45
C ARG A 27 -19.64 0.97 -5.74
N LEU A 28 -19.29 2.13 -6.29
CA LEU A 28 -20.23 3.12 -6.81
C LEU A 28 -20.17 3.16 -8.32
N ALA A 29 -21.32 3.34 -8.96
CA ALA A 29 -21.42 3.45 -10.40
C ALA A 29 -22.43 4.53 -10.81
N TYR A 30 -22.06 5.38 -11.77
CA TYR A 30 -22.93 6.41 -12.37
C TYR A 30 -23.44 7.44 -11.36
N VAL A 31 -22.53 7.95 -10.52
CA VAL A 31 -22.83 8.97 -9.50
C VAL A 31 -22.17 10.29 -9.89
N THR A 32 -22.80 11.05 -10.78
CA THR A 32 -22.16 12.25 -11.40
C THR A 32 -22.84 13.58 -11.05
N THR A 33 -23.96 13.56 -10.32
CA THR A 33 -24.79 14.77 -10.10
C THR A 33 -25.03 15.13 -8.64
N ALA A 34 -24.44 14.37 -7.71
CA ALA A 34 -24.59 14.60 -6.29
C ALA A 34 -23.25 14.42 -5.57
N THR A 35 -22.95 15.34 -4.65
CA THR A 35 -21.82 15.19 -3.73
C THR A 35 -22.00 13.90 -2.95
N THR A 36 -21.00 13.04 -3.01
CA THR A 36 -20.96 11.78 -2.26
C THR A 36 -19.84 11.85 -1.25
N GLU A 37 -20.14 11.55 0.01
CA GLU A 37 -19.15 11.58 1.08
C GLU A 37 -18.94 10.19 1.65
N LEU A 38 -17.70 9.71 1.57
CA LEU A 38 -17.21 8.46 2.11
C LEU A 38 -16.19 8.79 3.21
N THR A 39 -16.64 8.82 4.47
CA THR A 39 -15.80 9.33 5.57
C THR A 39 -15.67 8.34 6.72
N ASN A 40 -14.47 8.17 7.28
CA ASN A 40 -14.25 7.27 8.42
C ASN A 40 -14.76 5.85 8.17
N LEU A 41 -14.32 5.26 7.05
CA LEU A 41 -14.69 3.91 6.63
C LEU A 41 -13.52 2.97 6.80
N ASN A 42 -13.80 1.70 7.09
CA ASN A 42 -12.80 0.64 6.99
C ASN A 42 -13.15 -0.27 5.81
N CYS A 43 -12.44 -0.12 4.70
CA CYS A 43 -12.56 -0.91 3.48
C CYS A 43 -11.33 -1.82 3.30
N SER A 44 -11.07 -2.66 4.30
CA SER A 44 -9.88 -3.54 4.32
C SER A 44 -10.21 -5.02 4.07
N TYR A 45 -9.20 -5.82 3.72
CA TYR A 45 -9.32 -7.28 3.58
C TYR A 45 -10.38 -7.72 2.55
N ASN A 46 -10.64 -6.91 1.53
CA ASN A 46 -11.56 -7.28 0.46
C ASN A 46 -10.81 -8.05 -0.63
N ASN A 47 -11.47 -9.01 -1.29
CA ASN A 47 -10.82 -9.85 -2.31
C ASN A 47 -10.51 -9.08 -3.61
N GLY A 48 -11.18 -7.96 -3.85
CA GLY A 48 -10.94 -7.06 -4.97
C GLY A 48 -10.46 -5.70 -4.48
N TYR A 49 -11.13 -4.62 -4.90
CA TYR A 49 -10.78 -3.25 -4.52
C TYR A 49 -11.24 -2.90 -3.10
N GLY A 50 -10.58 -1.94 -2.46
CA GLY A 50 -11.13 -1.33 -1.25
C GLY A 50 -12.37 -0.48 -1.59
N ILE A 51 -12.14 0.57 -2.38
CA ILE A 51 -13.18 1.46 -2.92
C ILE A 51 -13.02 1.53 -4.44
N TYR A 52 -14.12 1.31 -5.16
CA TYR A 52 -14.14 1.40 -6.62
C TYR A 52 -15.23 2.35 -7.12
N LEU A 53 -14.80 3.40 -7.81
CA LEU A 53 -15.63 4.41 -8.44
C LEU A 53 -15.62 4.21 -9.96
N SER A 54 -16.81 4.13 -10.56
CA SER A 54 -16.94 4.02 -12.01
C SER A 54 -18.00 4.98 -12.53
N ASN A 55 -17.61 5.94 -13.38
CA ASN A 55 -18.52 7.00 -13.83
C ASN A 55 -19.05 7.80 -12.63
N CYS A 56 -18.17 8.20 -11.72
CA CYS A 56 -18.52 8.93 -10.51
C CYS A 56 -17.73 10.24 -10.41
N ASP A 57 -18.44 11.34 -10.14
CA ASP A 57 -17.84 12.66 -10.05
C ASP A 57 -18.19 13.30 -8.70
N SER A 58 -17.32 14.18 -8.21
CA SER A 58 -17.55 14.91 -6.95
C SER A 58 -17.75 14.00 -5.72
N VAL A 59 -17.03 12.88 -5.67
CA VAL A 59 -16.92 12.02 -4.49
C VAL A 59 -15.80 12.52 -3.60
N HIS A 60 -16.05 12.64 -2.30
CA HIS A 60 -15.07 12.98 -1.26
C HIS A 60 -14.80 11.74 -0.41
N ILE A 61 -13.54 11.28 -0.41
CA ILE A 61 -13.05 10.15 0.36
C ILE A 61 -12.08 10.68 1.41
N GLU A 62 -12.47 10.60 2.69
CA GLU A 62 -11.71 11.18 3.80
C GLU A 62 -11.66 10.26 5.01
N ASP A 63 -10.56 10.30 5.78
CA ASP A 63 -10.38 9.56 7.04
C ASP A 63 -10.62 8.04 6.91
N CYS A 64 -10.39 7.44 5.73
CA CYS A 64 -10.68 6.03 5.48
C CYS A 64 -9.46 5.11 5.68
N THR A 65 -9.73 3.92 6.20
CA THR A 65 -8.81 2.79 6.33
C THR A 65 -8.99 1.80 5.18
N ILE A 66 -8.01 1.70 4.27
CA ILE A 66 -8.15 1.00 2.98
C ILE A 66 -6.93 0.09 2.75
N SER A 67 -6.92 -1.06 3.43
CA SER A 67 -5.73 -1.89 3.51
C SER A 67 -5.96 -3.35 3.18
N ASN A 68 -4.89 -4.07 2.81
CA ASN A 68 -4.94 -5.53 2.64
C ASN A 68 -6.00 -5.99 1.62
N ASN A 69 -6.27 -5.19 0.58
CA ASN A 69 -7.21 -5.58 -0.47
C ASN A 69 -6.48 -6.33 -1.59
N GLY A 70 -7.19 -7.26 -2.25
CA GLY A 70 -6.63 -8.13 -3.28
C GLY A 70 -6.32 -7.44 -4.61
N PHE A 71 -6.73 -6.19 -4.79
CA PHE A 71 -6.46 -5.34 -5.94
C PHE A 71 -6.01 -3.95 -5.46
N ASP A 72 -6.40 -2.87 -6.12
CA ASP A 72 -6.03 -1.52 -5.70
C ASP A 72 -6.80 -1.10 -4.44
N GLY A 73 -6.21 -0.21 -3.65
CA GLY A 73 -6.88 0.38 -2.49
C GLY A 73 -8.10 1.19 -2.94
N ILE A 74 -7.84 2.23 -3.74
CA ILE A 74 -8.88 3.07 -4.37
C ILE A 74 -8.69 3.04 -5.88
N ALA A 75 -9.75 2.75 -6.63
CA ALA A 75 -9.74 2.80 -8.09
C ALA A 75 -10.83 3.74 -8.62
N LEU A 76 -10.44 4.63 -9.54
CA LEU A 76 -11.30 5.56 -10.27
C LEU A 76 -11.25 5.19 -11.76
N LEU A 77 -12.43 4.97 -12.34
CA LEU A 77 -12.59 4.69 -13.77
C LEU A 77 -13.61 5.65 -14.37
N ASN A 78 -13.23 6.46 -15.37
CA ASN A 78 -14.09 7.49 -15.96
C ASN A 78 -14.71 8.38 -14.87
N SER A 79 -13.92 8.84 -13.90
CA SER A 79 -14.42 9.46 -12.67
C SER A 79 -13.64 10.74 -12.38
N ASP A 80 -14.30 11.88 -12.55
CA ASP A 80 -13.65 13.19 -12.59
C ASP A 80 -13.96 14.04 -11.36
N ASN A 81 -13.10 15.00 -11.04
CA ASN A 81 -13.36 15.99 -9.99
C ASN A 81 -13.66 15.36 -8.61
N ASN A 82 -12.97 14.28 -8.26
CA ASN A 82 -13.06 13.64 -6.95
C ASN A 82 -11.95 14.11 -6.03
N TYR A 83 -12.19 14.01 -4.73
CA TYR A 83 -11.30 14.43 -3.66
C TYR A 83 -10.96 13.21 -2.80
N ILE A 84 -9.68 12.84 -2.75
CA ILE A 84 -9.16 11.77 -1.90
C ILE A 84 -8.18 12.41 -0.93
N GLU A 85 -8.61 12.61 0.32
CA GLU A 85 -7.88 13.47 1.24
C GLU A 85 -7.74 12.90 2.65
N ASN A 86 -6.64 13.23 3.32
CA ASN A 86 -6.44 12.94 4.75
C ASN A 86 -6.61 11.46 5.15
N ASN A 87 -6.37 10.51 4.24
CA ASN A 87 -6.39 9.08 4.56
C ASN A 87 -5.05 8.69 5.23
N ASN A 88 -4.87 9.20 6.45
CA ASN A 88 -3.59 9.47 7.11
C ASN A 88 -2.84 8.24 7.67
N GLU A 89 -3.31 7.01 7.56
CA GLU A 89 -2.56 5.84 8.07
C GLU A 89 -2.65 4.56 7.22
N THR A 90 -3.36 4.55 6.08
CA THR A 90 -4.09 3.32 5.78
C THR A 90 -4.39 2.97 4.32
N ILE A 91 -3.81 3.63 3.31
CA ILE A 91 -3.86 3.10 1.93
C ILE A 91 -2.64 2.21 1.69
N ASN A 92 -2.66 1.01 2.26
CA ASN A 92 -1.48 0.16 2.34
C ASN A 92 -1.71 -1.34 2.25
N TYR A 93 -0.64 -2.08 1.92
CA TYR A 93 -0.67 -3.54 1.78
C TYR A 93 -1.73 -4.03 0.79
N ASN A 94 -2.11 -3.20 -0.19
CA ASN A 94 -2.98 -3.63 -1.27
C ASN A 94 -2.14 -4.33 -2.33
N SER A 95 -2.67 -5.42 -2.91
CA SER A 95 -1.96 -6.24 -3.90
C SER A 95 -1.80 -5.57 -5.27
N GLY A 96 -2.45 -4.43 -5.49
CA GLY A 96 -2.28 -3.57 -6.66
C GLY A 96 -1.66 -2.23 -6.30
N TYR A 97 -2.17 -1.17 -6.93
CA TYR A 97 -1.80 0.22 -6.65
C TYR A 97 -2.45 0.69 -5.33
N GLY A 98 -1.84 1.66 -4.67
CA GLY A 98 -2.52 2.36 -3.57
C GLY A 98 -3.78 3.07 -4.08
N ILE A 99 -3.58 3.93 -5.09
CA ILE A 99 -4.64 4.64 -5.81
C ILE A 99 -4.41 4.50 -7.32
N SER A 100 -5.43 4.15 -8.09
CA SER A 100 -5.38 4.11 -9.55
C SER A 100 -6.47 4.96 -10.19
N LEU A 101 -6.08 5.78 -11.18
CA LEU A 101 -6.97 6.59 -12.01
C LEU A 101 -6.84 6.13 -13.46
N SER A 102 -7.97 5.80 -14.08
CA SER A 102 -8.08 5.46 -15.50
C SER A 102 -9.14 6.35 -16.15
N ASP A 103 -8.77 7.07 -17.20
CA ASP A 103 -9.66 8.01 -17.90
C ASP A 103 -10.34 8.99 -16.90
N SER A 104 -9.60 9.47 -15.90
CA SER A 104 -10.14 10.18 -14.74
C SER A 104 -9.39 11.49 -14.52
N ASP A 105 -10.05 12.59 -14.83
CA ASP A 105 -9.44 13.92 -14.92
C ASP A 105 -9.76 14.80 -13.71
N SER A 106 -8.88 15.77 -13.46
CA SER A 106 -9.14 16.87 -12.51
C SER A 106 -9.45 16.42 -11.07
N ASN A 107 -8.88 15.30 -10.63
CA ASN A 107 -9.02 14.82 -9.25
C ASN A 107 -7.94 15.43 -8.33
N GLU A 108 -8.25 15.52 -7.05
CA GLU A 108 -7.35 15.99 -6.00
C GLU A 108 -7.01 14.85 -5.04
N ILE A 109 -5.72 14.55 -4.91
CA ILE A 109 -5.17 13.53 -4.01
C ILE A 109 -4.23 14.24 -3.04
N ASN A 110 -4.69 14.47 -1.82
CA ASN A 110 -4.03 15.39 -0.90
C ASN A 110 -3.89 14.84 0.52
N GLY A 111 -2.69 14.89 1.10
CA GLY A 111 -2.52 14.56 2.53
C GLY A 111 -2.76 13.08 2.87
N ASN A 112 -2.50 12.14 1.95
CA ASN A 112 -2.71 10.71 2.20
C ASN A 112 -1.39 9.99 2.53
N ILE A 113 -1.48 8.92 3.33
CA ILE A 113 -0.37 7.96 3.49
C ILE A 113 -0.66 6.74 2.61
N ILE A 114 0.12 6.61 1.53
CA ILE A 114 -0.03 5.57 0.51
C ILE A 114 1.29 4.80 0.44
N ASN A 115 1.41 3.70 1.17
CA ASN A 115 2.68 2.99 1.35
C ASN A 115 2.51 1.47 1.33
N TYR A 116 3.60 0.74 1.11
CA TYR A 116 3.61 -0.72 1.17
C TYR A 116 2.59 -1.42 0.28
N ASN A 117 2.20 -0.83 -0.85
CA ASN A 117 1.39 -1.50 -1.87
C ASN A 117 2.29 -2.27 -2.84
N ASP A 118 1.78 -3.36 -3.42
CA ASP A 118 2.57 -4.29 -4.22
C ASP A 118 2.98 -3.73 -5.60
N GLU A 119 2.31 -2.67 -6.04
CA GLU A 119 2.62 -1.93 -7.27
C GLU A 119 3.20 -0.55 -6.97
N TYR A 120 2.79 0.49 -7.71
CA TYR A 120 3.13 1.88 -7.41
C TYR A 120 2.14 2.46 -6.39
N GLY A 121 2.53 3.51 -5.66
CA GLY A 121 1.61 4.24 -4.79
C GLY A 121 0.43 4.82 -5.57
N ILE A 122 0.71 5.56 -6.65
CA ILE A 122 -0.31 6.17 -7.51
C ILE A 122 -0.09 5.80 -8.99
N LEU A 123 -1.15 5.34 -9.67
CA LEU A 123 -1.19 5.20 -11.14
C LEU A 123 -2.11 6.26 -11.76
N LEU A 124 -1.61 6.96 -12.79
CA LEU A 124 -2.41 7.79 -13.68
C LEU A 124 -2.34 7.21 -15.11
N SER A 125 -3.45 6.67 -15.60
CA SER A 125 -3.58 6.12 -16.96
C SER A 125 -4.60 6.92 -17.76
N ASP A 126 -4.17 7.50 -18.87
CA ASP A 126 -5.02 8.36 -19.72
C ASP A 126 -5.80 9.41 -18.91
N SER A 127 -5.17 9.96 -17.86
CA SER A 127 -5.78 10.80 -16.83
C SER A 127 -5.01 12.10 -16.70
N SER A 128 -5.71 13.23 -16.79
CA SER A 128 -5.13 14.55 -17.00
C SER A 128 -5.57 15.57 -15.94
N ASN A 129 -4.72 16.58 -15.72
CA ASN A 129 -4.96 17.70 -14.82
C ASN A 129 -5.26 17.30 -13.35
N ASN A 130 -4.78 16.14 -12.91
CA ASN A 130 -4.89 15.71 -11.51
C ASN A 130 -3.85 16.41 -10.64
N ASN A 131 -4.21 16.68 -9.39
CA ASN A 131 -3.37 17.39 -8.43
C ASN A 131 -3.01 16.47 -7.25
N ILE A 132 -1.73 16.16 -7.10
CA ILE A 132 -1.19 15.22 -6.11
C ILE A 132 -0.24 15.97 -5.21
N ASN A 133 -0.64 16.28 -3.97
CA ASN A 133 0.17 17.07 -3.02
C ASN A 133 0.16 16.48 -1.61
N TYR A 134 1.21 16.77 -0.83
CA TYR A 134 1.28 16.41 0.59
C TYR A 134 1.05 14.93 0.92
N ASN A 135 1.29 14.00 -0.02
CA ASN A 135 1.13 12.56 0.23
C ASN A 135 2.45 11.90 0.65
N ASP A 136 2.41 10.92 1.55
CA ASP A 136 3.54 10.02 1.81
C ASP A 136 3.44 8.79 0.91
N LEU A 137 4.29 8.71 -0.12
CA LEU A 137 4.28 7.68 -1.17
C LEU A 137 5.39 6.64 -1.02
N ARG A 138 6.08 6.63 0.13
CA ARG A 138 7.24 5.78 0.38
C ARG A 138 6.89 4.30 0.44
N TYR A 139 7.88 3.46 0.19
CA TYR A 139 7.85 2.02 0.42
C TYR A 139 6.81 1.24 -0.39
N ASN A 140 6.31 1.79 -1.49
CA ASN A 140 5.55 1.02 -2.48
C ASN A 140 6.53 0.22 -3.34
N ILE A 141 6.18 -1.02 -3.69
CA ILE A 141 7.16 -2.00 -4.18
C ILE A 141 7.77 -1.58 -5.53
N LYS A 142 6.97 -1.03 -6.46
CA LYS A 142 7.48 -0.63 -7.79
C LYS A 142 7.91 0.82 -7.88
N GLY A 143 7.44 1.66 -6.97
CA GLY A 143 7.78 3.09 -6.91
C GLY A 143 6.62 3.93 -6.39
N GLU A 144 6.83 5.24 -6.34
CA GLU A 144 5.90 6.17 -5.71
C GLU A 144 4.69 6.44 -6.61
N TYR A 145 4.94 6.69 -7.88
CA TYR A 145 3.90 6.92 -8.87
C TYR A 145 4.35 6.56 -10.29
N ILE A 146 3.37 6.35 -11.17
CA ILE A 146 3.59 6.16 -12.60
C ILE A 146 2.50 6.87 -13.40
N GLU A 147 2.91 7.55 -14.46
CA GLU A 147 2.02 8.13 -15.47
C GLU A 147 2.18 7.37 -16.79
N GLN A 148 1.06 7.02 -17.43
CA GLN A 148 1.06 6.29 -18.70
C GLN A 148 -0.07 6.74 -19.63
N GLY A 149 0.03 6.32 -20.89
CA GLY A 149 -0.94 6.66 -21.93
C GLY A 149 -0.87 8.14 -22.33
N SER A 150 -2.03 8.76 -22.46
CA SER A 150 -2.23 10.14 -22.90
C SER A 150 -2.31 11.13 -21.74
N SER A 151 -1.97 10.70 -20.52
CA SER A 151 -1.97 11.52 -19.30
C SER A 151 -1.15 12.79 -19.48
N MET A 152 -1.73 13.96 -19.16
CA MET A 152 -1.04 15.24 -19.29
C MET A 152 -1.51 16.28 -18.26
N GLY A 153 -0.65 17.23 -17.94
CA GLY A 153 -0.99 18.34 -17.06
C GLY A 153 -1.20 17.96 -15.59
N ASN A 154 -0.89 16.72 -15.20
CA ASN A 154 -0.92 16.35 -13.79
C ASN A 154 0.20 17.05 -13.02
N THR A 155 -0.07 17.40 -11.78
CA THR A 155 0.87 18.08 -10.89
C THR A 155 1.19 17.19 -9.70
N PHE A 156 2.46 16.79 -9.58
CA PHE A 156 3.02 16.20 -8.36
C PHE A 156 3.74 17.31 -7.60
N GLY A 157 2.95 18.09 -6.86
CA GLY A 157 3.42 19.33 -6.26
C GLY A 157 4.06 19.14 -4.89
N ASP A 158 4.17 20.25 -4.17
CA ASP A 158 4.94 20.34 -2.93
C ASP A 158 4.37 19.44 -1.81
N GLY A 159 5.27 19.01 -0.93
CA GLY A 159 4.92 18.27 0.28
C GLY A 159 4.75 16.76 0.11
N ASN A 160 4.79 16.22 -1.12
CA ASN A 160 4.87 14.77 -1.30
C ASN A 160 6.19 14.23 -0.73
N ILE A 161 6.12 13.15 0.05
CA ILE A 161 7.26 12.45 0.62
C ILE A 161 7.49 11.20 -0.23
N LEU A 162 8.63 11.13 -0.89
CA LEU A 162 9.03 10.03 -1.78
C LEU A 162 10.10 9.16 -1.12
N ASP A 163 10.37 7.97 -1.65
CA ASP A 163 11.46 7.16 -1.12
C ASP A 163 12.78 7.93 -1.26
N PRO A 164 13.67 7.82 -0.26
CA PRO A 164 14.99 8.40 -0.40
C PRO A 164 15.62 7.78 -1.65
N VAL A 165 16.05 8.64 -2.58
CA VAL A 165 16.84 8.21 -3.74
C VAL A 165 17.96 7.33 -3.19
N PRO A 166 18.06 6.05 -3.59
CA PRO A 166 19.10 5.18 -3.06
C PRO A 166 20.43 5.87 -3.29
N ASP A 167 21.19 6.12 -2.22
CA ASP A 167 22.54 6.65 -2.37
C ASP A 167 23.25 5.79 -3.42
N PRO A 168 23.87 6.38 -4.46
CA PRO A 168 24.59 5.60 -5.44
C PRO A 168 25.65 4.83 -4.68
N VAL A 169 25.41 3.53 -4.48
CA VAL A 169 26.34 2.67 -3.76
C VAL A 169 27.60 2.70 -4.62
N PRO A 170 28.71 3.32 -4.15
CA PRO A 170 29.95 3.30 -4.92
C PRO A 170 30.25 1.83 -5.17
N GLY A 171 30.48 1.43 -6.42
CA GLY A 171 30.45 0.03 -6.87
C GLY A 171 31.30 -0.95 -6.06
N ASP A 172 32.23 -0.45 -5.23
CA ASP A 172 33.10 -1.21 -4.35
C ASP A 172 32.43 -1.59 -3.00
N ASN A 173 31.38 -0.88 -2.56
CA ASN A 173 30.74 -1.09 -1.26
C ASN A 173 29.68 -2.19 -1.27
N MET A 174 29.04 -2.48 -2.40
CA MET A 174 28.06 -3.57 -2.49
C MET A 174 28.71 -4.93 -2.24
N PHE A 175 29.91 -5.14 -2.80
CA PHE A 175 30.69 -6.34 -2.55
C PHE A 175 31.08 -6.43 -1.07
N LEU A 176 31.51 -5.32 -0.47
CA LEU A 176 31.90 -5.29 0.95
C LEU A 176 30.71 -5.54 1.89
N ILE A 177 29.53 -4.98 1.61
CA ILE A 177 28.31 -5.19 2.41
C ILE A 177 27.86 -6.65 2.33
N ILE A 178 27.86 -7.26 1.12
CA ILE A 178 27.53 -8.67 0.94
C ILE A 178 28.54 -9.55 1.70
N VAL A 179 29.84 -9.23 1.63
CA VAL A 179 30.88 -9.96 2.36
C VAL A 179 30.69 -9.83 3.87
N ILE A 180 30.42 -8.64 4.40
CA ILE A 180 30.16 -8.42 5.83
C ILE A 180 28.93 -9.21 6.29
N ALA A 181 27.85 -9.20 5.49
CA ALA A 181 26.63 -9.95 5.79
C ALA A 181 26.89 -11.47 5.83
N ILE A 182 27.60 -12.01 4.83
CA ILE A 182 27.96 -13.43 4.78
C ILE A 182 28.86 -13.82 5.96
N VAL A 183 29.89 -13.03 6.27
CA VAL A 183 30.79 -13.29 7.41
C VAL A 183 30.01 -13.27 8.73
N SER A 184 29.06 -12.35 8.89
CA SER A 184 28.22 -12.26 10.08
C SER A 184 27.30 -13.48 10.23
N ILE A 185 26.73 -13.98 9.14
CA ILE A 185 25.91 -15.21 9.12
C ILE A 185 26.75 -16.44 9.50
N ILE A 186 27.96 -16.57 8.94
CA ILE A 186 28.88 -17.68 9.24
C ILE A 186 29.29 -17.64 10.72
N ALA A 187 29.63 -16.46 11.25
CA ALA A 187 29.99 -16.29 12.65
C ALA A 187 28.82 -16.67 13.59
N LEU A 188 27.60 -16.24 13.26
CA LEU A 188 26.40 -16.60 14.01
C LEU A 188 26.15 -18.11 13.98
N ALA A 189 26.28 -18.74 12.83
CA ALA A 189 26.15 -20.20 12.69
C ALA A 189 27.20 -20.96 13.51
N ALA A 190 28.44 -20.48 13.55
CA ALA A 190 29.51 -21.06 14.36
C ALA A 190 29.23 -20.94 15.87
N VAL A 191 28.71 -19.79 16.33
CA VAL A 191 28.30 -19.59 17.73
C VAL A 191 27.16 -20.53 18.10
N ILE A 192 26.11 -20.60 17.28
CA ILE A 192 24.97 -21.50 17.50
C ILE A 192 25.42 -22.96 17.53
N GLY A 193 26.25 -23.37 16.55
CA GLY A 193 26.82 -24.71 16.48
C GLY A 193 27.69 -25.06 17.69
N GLY A 194 28.56 -24.13 18.12
CA GLY A 194 29.39 -24.30 19.31
C GLY A 194 28.59 -24.44 20.60
N VAL A 195 27.55 -23.62 20.79
CA VAL A 195 26.63 -23.73 21.92
C VAL A 195 25.88 -25.07 21.92
N ALA A 196 25.40 -25.51 20.75
CA ALA A 196 24.72 -26.80 20.60
C ALA A 196 25.64 -27.98 20.92
N LEU A 197 26.89 -27.96 20.46
CA LEU A 197 27.89 -28.99 20.74
C LEU A 197 28.26 -29.04 22.22
N LYS A 198 28.47 -27.89 22.87
CA LYS A 198 28.75 -27.81 24.31
C LYS A 198 27.58 -28.35 25.15
N LYS A 199 26.33 -28.08 24.74
CA LYS A 199 25.12 -28.60 25.39
C LYS A 199 24.94 -30.12 25.19
N ARG A 200 25.35 -30.67 24.04
CA ARG A 200 25.37 -32.13 23.81
C ARG A 200 26.45 -32.81 24.66
N SER A 201 27.67 -32.28 24.68
CA SER A 201 28.78 -32.81 25.49
C SER A 201 28.45 -32.87 26.99
N SER A 202 27.85 -31.80 27.54
CA SER A 202 27.45 -31.77 28.96
C SER A 202 26.33 -32.75 29.29
N LYS A 203 25.36 -32.97 28.39
CA LYS A 203 24.34 -34.02 28.55
C LYS A 203 24.96 -35.42 28.53
N THR A 204 25.87 -35.70 27.59
CA THR A 204 26.55 -37.01 27.52
C THR A 204 27.39 -37.30 28.75
N LYS A 205 28.07 -36.29 29.31
CA LYS A 205 28.86 -36.44 30.54
C LYS A 205 27.97 -36.77 31.76
N LYS A 206 26.86 -36.04 31.95
CA LYS A 206 25.88 -36.33 33.02
C LYS A 206 25.24 -37.71 32.92
N VAL A 207 24.98 -38.20 31.70
CA VAL A 207 24.42 -39.55 31.48
C VAL A 207 25.46 -40.63 31.82
N LYS A 208 26.75 -40.40 31.56
CA LYS A 208 27.83 -41.33 31.95
C LYS A 208 28.01 -41.36 33.47
N GLU A 209 28.04 -40.21 34.14
CA GLU A 209 28.18 -40.10 35.61
C GLU A 209 27.00 -40.79 36.34
N LYS A 210 25.76 -40.61 35.86
CA LYS A 210 24.59 -41.27 36.46
C LYS A 210 24.53 -42.79 36.26
N LYS A 211 25.22 -43.33 35.24
CA LYS A 211 25.33 -44.79 35.01
C LYS A 211 26.42 -45.45 35.84
N SER A 212 27.40 -44.70 36.35
CA SER A 212 28.45 -45.23 37.24
C SER A 212 28.07 -45.26 38.72
N GLU A 213 26.91 -44.70 39.08
CA GLU A 213 26.37 -44.66 40.45
C GLU A 213 25.26 -45.72 40.70
N LEU A 214 24.97 -46.58 39.72
CA LEU A 214 24.02 -47.71 39.78
C LEU A 214 24.79 -49.03 39.70
#